data_AF-A3HZY3-F1
#
_entry.id   AF-A3HZY3-F1
#
_cell.length_a   1.000
_cell.length_b   1.000
_cell.length_c   1.000
_cell.angle_alpha   90.00
_cell.angle_beta   90.00
_cell.angle_gamma   90.00
#
_symmetry.space_group_name_H-M   'P 1'
#
loop_
_entity.id
_entity.type
_entity.pdbx_description
1 polymer ?
#
loop_
_entity_poly.entity_id
_entity_poly.type
_entity_poly.pdbx_seq_one_letter_code
_entity_poly.pdbx_strand_id
1 'polypeptide(L)'
;MTTLLKLFSFVLLFSLFSCSNEDDPTNQVTKLDGNLEIRSSEDLENPVVQNYETITGNLVINYAHDIENLNGLRNLKSVNGIIIKNNNNLSSLQGLENLQELEFLEIEYNLNLTSLAGLDNLNSVSKSIRITNNSKLTSLKNLGSLNSVGIQLFISNNSLLTNLEGLESLQKVPQLLILNNIRLTNINALSALSSSEDIRIYSNDSLVNFCVLADFVKTHQNSVAFLTKSNSFNPTIEDMANQNCSQE
;
A
#
# COMPACT_ATOMS: atom_id res chain seq x y z
N MET A 1 -45.06 -20.29 -6.12
CA MET A 1 -43.69 -20.78 -5.80
C MET A 1 -42.73 -20.09 -6.75
N THR A 2 -41.85 -19.18 -6.40
CA THR A 2 -41.46 -18.50 -5.15
C THR A 2 -40.75 -17.24 -5.65
N THR A 3 -41.35 -16.07 -5.43
CA THR A 3 -40.72 -14.77 -5.64
C THR A 3 -39.67 -14.58 -4.54
N LEU A 4 -38.40 -14.60 -4.91
CA LEU A 4 -37.29 -14.36 -3.99
C LEU A 4 -37.22 -12.86 -3.71
N LEU A 5 -37.61 -12.50 -2.50
CA LEU A 5 -37.53 -11.16 -1.92
C LEU A 5 -36.05 -10.75 -1.86
N LYS A 6 -35.60 -9.85 -2.73
CA LYS A 6 -34.30 -9.18 -2.58
C LYS A 6 -34.40 -8.26 -1.37
N LEU A 7 -33.75 -8.63 -0.27
CA LEU A 7 -33.55 -7.76 0.89
C LEU A 7 -32.63 -6.60 0.45
N PHE A 8 -33.20 -5.41 0.29
CA PHE A 8 -32.42 -4.18 0.16
C PHE A 8 -31.71 -3.94 1.50
N SER A 9 -30.38 -4.06 1.51
CA SER A 9 -29.55 -3.66 2.65
C SER A 9 -29.50 -2.13 2.67
N PHE A 10 -30.34 -1.52 3.52
CA PHE A 10 -30.31 -0.09 3.77
C PHE A 10 -28.97 0.30 4.38
N VAL A 11 -28.19 1.10 3.68
CA VAL A 11 -27.07 1.86 4.28
C VAL A 11 -27.67 2.78 5.34
N LEU A 12 -27.44 2.45 6.60
CA LEU A 12 -27.87 3.27 7.72
C LEU A 12 -26.84 4.40 7.89
N LEU A 13 -26.97 5.44 7.06
CA LEU A 13 -26.21 6.67 7.19
C LEU A 13 -26.81 7.47 8.35
N PHE A 14 -26.19 7.45 9.53
CA PHE A 14 -26.48 8.41 10.59
C PHE A 14 -25.89 9.77 10.19
N SER A 15 -26.55 10.47 9.26
CA SER A 15 -26.37 11.91 9.13
C SER A 15 -27.24 12.58 10.18
N LEU A 16 -26.62 13.11 11.23
CA LEU A 16 -27.26 14.11 12.09
C LEU A 16 -27.65 15.28 11.19
N PHE A 17 -28.95 15.41 10.91
CA PHE A 17 -29.52 16.59 10.27
C PHE A 17 -29.24 17.80 11.17
N SER A 18 -28.24 18.59 10.81
CA SER A 18 -28.27 20.02 11.09
C SER A 18 -29.22 20.63 10.06
N CYS A 19 -30.47 20.87 10.46
CA CYS A 19 -31.40 21.67 9.65
C CYS A 19 -30.86 23.10 9.53
N SER A 20 -30.26 23.42 8.38
CA SER A 20 -30.24 24.78 7.84
C SER A 20 -30.93 24.73 6.49
N ASN A 21 -32.05 25.43 6.39
CA ASN A 21 -32.83 25.59 5.16
C ASN A 21 -31.95 26.21 4.06
N GLU A 22 -31.47 25.39 3.12
CA GLU A 22 -31.05 25.74 1.74
C GLU A 22 -30.55 24.46 1.04
N ASP A 23 -31.42 23.46 0.89
CA ASP A 23 -31.10 22.29 0.06
C ASP A 23 -31.29 22.64 -1.42
N ASP A 24 -30.26 23.23 -2.01
CA ASP A 24 -30.10 23.29 -3.47
C ASP A 24 -29.84 21.86 -3.98
N PRO A 25 -30.74 21.28 -4.81
CA PRO A 25 -30.59 19.92 -5.34
C PRO A 25 -29.39 19.76 -6.30
N THR A 26 -28.64 20.83 -6.59
CA THR A 26 -27.44 20.81 -7.42
C THR A 26 -26.13 20.82 -6.63
N ASN A 27 -26.18 20.92 -5.29
CA ASN A 27 -24.97 20.95 -4.48
C ASN A 27 -24.39 19.53 -4.34
N GLN A 28 -23.57 19.12 -5.31
CA GLN A 28 -22.96 17.81 -5.30
C GLN A 28 -22.01 17.70 -4.11
N VAL A 29 -22.33 16.80 -3.16
CA VAL A 29 -21.51 16.59 -1.97
C VAL A 29 -20.17 15.99 -2.41
N THR A 30 -19.08 16.77 -2.25
CA THR A 30 -17.71 16.34 -2.60
C THR A 30 -16.91 15.89 -1.38
N LYS A 31 -17.45 16.06 -0.17
CA LYS A 31 -16.78 15.74 1.08
C LYS A 31 -17.61 14.78 1.92
N LEU A 32 -16.97 13.71 2.39
CA LEU A 32 -17.51 12.83 3.42
C LEU A 32 -16.80 13.09 4.75
N ASP A 33 -17.57 13.38 5.80
CA ASP A 33 -17.06 13.37 7.16
C ASP A 33 -17.14 11.95 7.74
N GLY A 34 -15.99 11.42 8.17
CA GLY A 34 -15.86 10.05 8.67
C GLY A 34 -15.28 9.07 7.65
N ASN A 35 -15.51 7.77 7.87
CA ASN A 35 -14.97 6.70 7.04
C ASN A 35 -15.92 6.39 5.87
N LEU A 36 -15.34 6.03 4.72
CA LEU A 36 -16.07 5.42 3.60
C LEU A 36 -15.82 3.92 3.61
N GLU A 37 -16.88 3.11 3.65
CA GLU A 37 -16.78 1.67 3.48
C GLU A 37 -17.40 1.25 2.15
N ILE A 38 -16.59 0.66 1.28
CA ILE A 38 -17.00 0.09 0.00
C ILE A 38 -17.11 -1.42 0.17
N ARG A 39 -18.30 -1.97 -0.02
CA ARG A 39 -18.62 -3.39 0.19
C ARG A 39 -18.89 -4.13 -1.11
N SER A 40 -19.16 -3.42 -2.19
CA SER A 40 -19.51 -3.99 -3.49
C SER A 40 -19.20 -3.05 -4.65
N SER A 41 -19.31 -3.54 -5.89
CA SER A 41 -19.21 -2.68 -7.08
C SER A 41 -20.35 -1.67 -7.16
N GLU A 42 -21.53 -1.98 -6.59
CA GLU A 42 -22.69 -1.06 -6.54
C GLU A 42 -22.36 0.22 -5.75
N ASP A 43 -21.55 0.12 -4.68
CA ASP A 43 -21.11 1.30 -3.93
C ASP A 43 -20.22 2.22 -4.79
N LEU A 44 -19.40 1.67 -5.68
CA LEU A 44 -18.56 2.42 -6.62
C LEU A 44 -19.35 3.00 -7.81
N GLU A 45 -20.55 2.46 -8.08
CA GLU A 45 -21.49 2.98 -9.07
C GLU A 45 -22.36 4.12 -8.50
N ASN A 46 -22.38 4.29 -7.18
CA ASN A 46 -23.15 5.35 -6.52
C ASN A 46 -22.63 6.75 -6.92
N PRO A 47 -23.47 7.61 -7.54
CA PRO A 47 -23.06 8.94 -7.98
C PRO A 47 -22.51 9.84 -6.87
N VAL A 48 -22.98 9.68 -5.62
CA VAL A 48 -22.46 10.43 -4.48
C VAL A 48 -21.02 10.00 -4.17
N VAL A 49 -20.76 8.69 -4.15
CA VAL A 49 -19.41 8.14 -3.94
C VAL A 49 -18.47 8.59 -5.06
N GLN A 50 -18.96 8.58 -6.31
CA GLN A 50 -18.19 9.02 -7.46
C GLN A 50 -17.82 10.51 -7.42
N ASN A 51 -18.51 11.29 -6.62
CA ASN A 51 -18.26 12.71 -6.50
C ASN A 51 -17.36 13.08 -5.30
N TYR A 52 -17.05 12.14 -4.42
CA TYR A 52 -16.17 12.44 -3.30
C TYR A 52 -14.76 12.79 -3.76
N GLU A 53 -14.33 13.99 -3.39
CA GLU A 53 -12.95 14.48 -3.51
C GLU A 53 -12.20 14.36 -2.19
N THR A 54 -12.91 14.37 -1.05
CA THR A 54 -12.31 14.31 0.29
C THR A 54 -13.09 13.40 1.22
N ILE A 55 -12.39 12.53 1.93
CA ILE A 55 -12.88 11.71 3.03
C ILE A 55 -12.06 12.07 4.26
N THR A 56 -12.66 12.57 5.34
CA THR A 56 -11.88 12.98 6.53
C THR A 56 -11.37 11.82 7.36
N GLY A 57 -12.02 10.65 7.25
CA GLY A 57 -11.59 9.39 7.82
C GLY A 57 -10.92 8.48 6.79
N ASN A 58 -11.10 7.18 6.96
CA ASN A 58 -10.44 6.14 6.18
C ASN A 58 -11.33 5.63 5.05
N LEU A 59 -10.70 5.21 3.95
CA LEU A 59 -11.32 4.36 2.94
C LEU A 59 -11.09 2.89 3.31
N VAL A 60 -12.18 2.14 3.46
CA VAL A 60 -12.16 0.73 3.83
C VAL A 60 -12.85 -0.09 2.74
N ILE A 61 -12.11 -1.03 2.15
CA ILE A 61 -12.59 -1.98 1.14
C ILE A 61 -12.20 -3.38 1.62
N ASN A 62 -13.15 -4.09 2.21
CA ASN A 62 -12.88 -5.39 2.84
C ASN A 62 -13.95 -6.41 2.46
N TYR A 63 -13.53 -7.59 2.00
CA TYR A 63 -14.42 -8.67 1.55
C TYR A 63 -15.38 -8.25 0.41
N ALA A 64 -14.99 -7.28 -0.42
CA ALA A 64 -15.74 -6.83 -1.59
C ALA A 64 -15.36 -7.69 -2.81
N HIS A 65 -15.92 -8.90 -2.87
CA HIS A 65 -15.48 -9.93 -3.81
C HIS A 65 -15.89 -9.70 -5.28
N ASP A 66 -16.79 -8.76 -5.56
CA ASP A 66 -17.25 -8.38 -6.91
C ASP A 66 -16.47 -7.21 -7.51
N ILE A 67 -15.61 -6.54 -6.73
CA ILE A 67 -14.84 -5.38 -7.19
C ILE A 67 -13.58 -5.82 -7.92
N GLU A 68 -13.42 -5.36 -9.17
CA GLU A 68 -12.23 -5.61 -9.99
C GLU A 68 -11.26 -4.42 -10.05
N ASN A 69 -11.78 -3.20 -9.87
CA ASN A 69 -11.05 -1.92 -9.90
C ASN A 69 -11.78 -0.86 -9.05
N LEU A 70 -11.14 0.28 -8.80
CA LEU A 70 -11.66 1.35 -7.94
C LEU A 70 -12.03 2.62 -8.73
N ASN A 71 -12.34 2.52 -10.04
CA ASN A 71 -12.55 3.68 -10.92
C ASN A 71 -13.67 4.62 -10.44
N GLY A 72 -14.60 4.13 -9.63
CA GLY A 72 -15.60 4.95 -8.95
C GLY A 72 -14.98 6.02 -8.04
N LEU A 73 -13.75 5.86 -7.57
CA LEU A 73 -13.05 6.79 -6.66
C LEU A 73 -12.15 7.79 -7.38
N ARG A 74 -12.16 7.85 -8.72
CA ARG A 74 -11.24 8.68 -9.52
C ARG A 74 -11.16 10.17 -9.16
N ASN A 75 -12.16 10.71 -8.49
CA ASN A 75 -12.19 12.11 -8.05
C ASN A 75 -11.56 12.32 -6.66
N LEU A 76 -11.28 11.25 -5.92
CA LEU A 76 -10.76 11.30 -4.55
C LEU A 76 -9.33 11.83 -4.52
N LYS A 77 -9.14 12.98 -3.90
CA LYS A 77 -7.85 13.69 -3.75
C LYS A 77 -7.28 13.58 -2.35
N SER A 78 -8.13 13.40 -1.34
CA SER A 78 -7.70 13.34 0.06
C SER A 78 -8.49 12.31 0.86
N VAL A 79 -7.76 11.48 1.60
CA VAL A 79 -8.28 10.51 2.56
C VAL A 79 -7.23 10.33 3.67
N ASN A 80 -7.66 10.01 4.89
CA ASN A 80 -6.72 9.79 6.00
C ASN A 80 -5.86 8.55 5.74
N GLY A 81 -6.47 7.36 5.71
CA GLY A 81 -5.77 6.10 5.47
C GLY A 81 -6.61 5.15 4.63
N ILE A 82 -5.94 4.13 4.10
CA ILE A 82 -6.54 3.15 3.19
C ILE A 82 -6.36 1.75 3.74
N ILE A 83 -7.47 0.99 3.76
CA ILE A 83 -7.52 -0.43 4.10
C ILE A 83 -8.17 -1.18 2.95
N ILE A 84 -7.40 -1.95 2.19
CA ILE A 84 -7.88 -2.77 1.08
C ILE A 84 -7.50 -4.22 1.36
N LYS A 85 -8.47 -5.01 1.84
CA LYS A 85 -8.22 -6.38 2.30
C LYS A 85 -9.21 -7.40 1.77
N ASN A 86 -8.74 -8.62 1.53
CA ASN A 86 -9.58 -9.78 1.19
C ASN A 86 -10.46 -9.58 -0.06
N ASN A 87 -10.04 -8.76 -1.04
CA ASN A 87 -10.81 -8.51 -2.26
C ASN A 87 -10.25 -9.40 -3.39
N ASN A 88 -10.71 -10.66 -3.42
CA ASN A 88 -10.14 -11.68 -4.31
C ASN A 88 -10.20 -11.36 -5.80
N ASN A 89 -11.17 -10.55 -6.28
CA ASN A 89 -11.28 -10.18 -7.68
C ASN A 89 -10.59 -8.85 -8.02
N LEU A 90 -10.15 -8.08 -7.02
CA LEU A 90 -9.48 -6.81 -7.23
C LEU A 90 -8.14 -7.05 -7.93
N SER A 91 -7.99 -6.49 -9.13
CA SER A 91 -6.79 -6.70 -9.96
C SER A 91 -5.92 -5.45 -10.08
N SER A 92 -6.46 -4.28 -9.74
CA SER A 92 -5.88 -2.96 -9.89
C SER A 92 -6.43 -1.98 -8.85
N LEU A 93 -5.66 -0.94 -8.51
CA LEU A 93 -6.07 0.17 -7.64
C LEU A 93 -6.44 1.44 -8.42
N GLN A 94 -6.62 1.31 -9.75
CA GLN A 94 -7.04 2.39 -10.63
C GLN A 94 -8.30 3.07 -10.07
N GLY A 95 -8.31 4.40 -10.10
CA GLY A 95 -9.23 5.25 -9.38
C GLY A 95 -8.63 5.97 -8.17
N LEU A 96 -7.41 5.62 -7.73
CA LEU A 96 -6.72 6.28 -6.61
C LEU A 96 -5.64 7.29 -7.06
N GLU A 97 -5.56 7.61 -8.34
CA GLU A 97 -4.44 8.31 -8.97
C GLU A 97 -4.16 9.70 -8.39
N ASN A 98 -5.16 10.35 -7.79
CA ASN A 98 -5.04 11.70 -7.28
C ASN A 98 -4.50 11.78 -5.85
N LEU A 99 -4.26 10.64 -5.20
CA LEU A 99 -3.75 10.60 -3.83
C LEU A 99 -2.24 10.82 -3.79
N GLN A 100 -1.81 11.75 -2.95
CA GLN A 100 -0.39 12.13 -2.80
C GLN A 100 0.16 11.81 -1.41
N GLU A 101 -0.68 11.84 -0.39
CA GLU A 101 -0.30 11.63 0.99
C GLU A 101 -1.34 10.76 1.69
N LEU A 102 -0.88 9.90 2.59
CA LEU A 102 -1.72 9.09 3.48
C LEU A 102 -1.12 9.06 4.88
N GLU A 103 -1.95 8.79 5.88
CA GLU A 103 -1.45 8.35 7.18
C GLU A 103 -0.97 6.91 7.10
N PHE A 104 -1.74 6.00 6.54
CA PHE A 104 -1.35 4.60 6.40
C PHE A 104 -1.97 3.95 5.15
N LEU A 105 -1.32 2.89 4.67
CA LEU A 105 -1.76 2.10 3.54
C LEU A 105 -1.64 0.62 3.87
N GLU A 106 -2.77 -0.10 3.87
CA GLU A 106 -2.82 -1.53 4.09
C GLU A 106 -3.44 -2.24 2.87
N ILE A 107 -2.64 -3.05 2.19
CA ILE A 107 -3.05 -3.84 1.03
C ILE A 107 -2.74 -5.30 1.34
N GLU A 108 -3.76 -6.06 1.75
CA GLU A 108 -3.58 -7.42 2.25
C GLU A 108 -4.55 -8.43 1.62
N TYR A 109 -4.07 -9.62 1.27
CA TYR A 109 -4.94 -10.72 0.81
C TYR A 109 -5.81 -10.37 -0.41
N ASN A 110 -5.32 -9.55 -1.35
CA ASN A 110 -5.99 -9.30 -2.62
C ASN A 110 -5.40 -10.22 -3.69
N LEU A 111 -5.89 -11.46 -3.74
CA LEU A 111 -5.21 -12.56 -4.42
C LEU A 111 -5.06 -12.39 -5.95
N ASN A 112 -5.91 -11.57 -6.59
CA ASN A 112 -5.79 -11.24 -8.01
C ASN A 112 -5.09 -9.91 -8.30
N LEU A 113 -4.65 -9.16 -7.28
CA LEU A 113 -3.97 -7.88 -7.45
C LEU A 113 -2.60 -8.11 -8.10
N THR A 114 -2.38 -7.55 -9.28
CA THR A 114 -1.14 -7.76 -10.06
C THR A 114 -0.18 -6.58 -9.98
N SER A 115 -0.69 -5.38 -9.72
CA SER A 115 0.08 -4.15 -9.59
C SER A 115 -0.58 -3.20 -8.58
N LEU A 116 0.11 -2.10 -8.26
CA LEU A 116 -0.40 -1.01 -7.45
C LEU A 116 -0.82 0.19 -8.31
N ALA A 117 -1.17 -0.05 -9.59
CA ALA A 117 -1.59 1.00 -10.52
C ALA A 117 -2.71 1.82 -9.92
N GLY A 118 -2.56 3.15 -9.90
CA GLY A 118 -3.41 4.06 -9.14
C GLY A 118 -2.69 4.74 -7.98
N LEU A 119 -1.52 4.24 -7.53
CA LEU A 119 -0.74 4.87 -6.47
C LEU A 119 0.44 5.71 -6.98
N ASP A 120 0.51 5.95 -8.29
CA ASP A 120 1.66 6.54 -9.00
C ASP A 120 2.12 7.90 -8.44
N ASN A 121 1.19 8.66 -7.84
CA ASN A 121 1.44 9.98 -7.28
C ASN A 121 1.63 9.99 -5.75
N LEU A 122 1.56 8.83 -5.09
CA LEU A 122 1.74 8.73 -3.64
C LEU A 122 3.20 9.06 -3.27
N ASN A 123 3.39 10.23 -2.66
CA ASN A 123 4.70 10.76 -2.30
C ASN A 123 5.11 10.38 -0.87
N SER A 124 4.17 10.38 0.07
CA SER A 124 4.49 10.10 1.47
C SER A 124 3.39 9.35 2.21
N VAL A 125 3.81 8.53 3.18
CA VAL A 125 2.91 7.89 4.14
C VAL A 125 3.42 8.19 5.54
N SER A 126 2.67 8.97 6.32
CA SER A 126 3.17 9.51 7.59
C SER A 126 3.31 8.46 8.70
N LYS A 127 2.62 7.31 8.58
CA LYS A 127 2.75 6.15 9.48
C LYS A 127 3.33 4.96 8.71
N SER A 128 2.49 3.99 8.33
CA SER A 128 2.95 2.68 7.88
C SER A 128 2.34 2.26 6.56
N ILE A 129 3.13 1.55 5.77
CA ILE A 129 2.69 0.83 4.58
C ILE A 129 2.84 -0.66 4.86
N ARG A 130 1.79 -1.42 4.57
CA ARG A 130 1.77 -2.87 4.66
C ARG A 130 1.22 -3.47 3.38
N ILE A 131 2.08 -4.16 2.63
CA ILE A 131 1.74 -4.84 1.39
C ILE A 131 2.01 -6.33 1.59
N THR A 132 0.96 -7.09 1.91
CA THR A 132 1.15 -8.49 2.30
C THR A 132 0.18 -9.47 1.68
N ASN A 133 0.63 -10.70 1.44
CA ASN A 133 -0.22 -11.79 0.96
C ASN A 133 -0.98 -11.47 -0.35
N ASN A 134 -0.40 -10.64 -1.23
CA ASN A 134 -0.95 -10.40 -2.57
C ASN A 134 -0.22 -11.32 -3.55
N SER A 135 -0.64 -12.60 -3.59
CA SER A 135 0.12 -13.67 -4.25
C SER A 135 0.40 -13.45 -5.75
N LYS A 136 -0.41 -12.64 -6.44
CA LYS A 136 -0.20 -12.30 -7.86
C LYS A 136 0.49 -10.95 -8.09
N LEU A 137 0.86 -10.22 -7.04
CA LEU A 137 1.53 -8.93 -7.15
C LEU A 137 2.95 -9.15 -7.67
N THR A 138 3.25 -8.60 -8.85
CA THR A 138 4.55 -8.77 -9.51
C THR A 138 5.42 -7.53 -9.47
N SER A 139 4.86 -6.37 -9.13
CA SER A 139 5.53 -5.08 -9.30
C SER A 139 5.05 -4.04 -8.29
N LEU A 140 6.00 -3.24 -7.78
CA LEU A 140 5.76 -2.06 -6.95
C LEU A 140 5.95 -0.74 -7.72
N LYS A 141 6.18 -0.77 -9.04
CA LYS A 141 6.54 0.40 -9.88
C LYS A 141 5.68 1.64 -9.68
N ASN A 142 4.41 1.45 -9.33
CA ASN A 142 3.46 2.53 -9.09
C ASN A 142 3.69 3.24 -7.74
N LEU A 143 4.73 2.89 -6.99
CA LEU A 143 5.21 3.64 -5.82
C LEU A 143 6.40 4.53 -6.17
N GLY A 144 6.75 4.72 -7.45
CA GLY A 144 7.97 5.42 -7.87
C GLY A 144 8.13 6.85 -7.34
N SER A 145 7.04 7.50 -6.91
CA SER A 145 7.06 8.83 -6.28
C SER A 145 7.25 8.79 -4.75
N LEU A 146 7.17 7.62 -4.13
CA LEU A 146 7.18 7.44 -2.68
C LEU A 146 8.57 7.77 -2.11
N ASN A 147 8.65 8.89 -1.42
CA ASN A 147 9.88 9.41 -0.83
C ASN A 147 10.07 8.98 0.63
N SER A 148 8.99 8.88 1.40
CA SER A 148 9.08 8.59 2.83
C SER A 148 7.92 7.78 3.40
N VAL A 149 8.26 6.94 4.38
CA VAL A 149 7.33 6.22 5.25
C VAL A 149 7.71 6.54 6.70
N GLY A 150 6.78 7.09 7.47
CA GLY A 150 7.10 7.70 8.76
C GLY A 150 7.36 6.73 9.91
N ILE A 151 6.90 5.47 9.80
CA ILE A 151 7.10 4.44 10.83
C ILE A 151 7.65 3.16 10.20
N GLN A 152 6.86 2.45 9.38
CA GLN A 152 7.23 1.12 8.90
C GLN A 152 6.79 0.88 7.45
N LEU A 153 7.70 0.36 6.63
CA LEU A 153 7.38 -0.30 5.37
C LEU A 153 7.51 -1.81 5.57
N PHE A 154 6.39 -2.53 5.44
CA PHE A 154 6.35 -3.98 5.58
C PHE A 154 5.84 -4.64 4.29
N ILE A 155 6.74 -5.35 3.61
CA ILE A 155 6.46 -6.07 2.36
C ILE A 155 6.67 -7.55 2.62
N SER A 156 5.58 -8.33 2.60
CA SER A 156 5.68 -9.74 2.95
C SER A 156 4.73 -10.69 2.25
N ASN A 157 5.20 -11.90 1.95
CA ASN A 157 4.38 -12.95 1.32
C ASN A 157 3.78 -12.52 -0.05
N ASN A 158 4.51 -11.73 -0.84
CA ASN A 158 4.16 -11.44 -2.23
C ASN A 158 5.02 -12.35 -3.12
N SER A 159 4.62 -13.62 -3.24
CA SER A 159 5.46 -14.72 -3.75
C SER A 159 5.92 -14.58 -5.20
N LEU A 160 5.26 -13.74 -6.01
CA LEU A 160 5.66 -13.45 -7.40
C LEU A 160 6.50 -12.18 -7.57
N LEU A 161 6.73 -11.41 -6.50
CA LEU A 161 7.54 -10.21 -6.54
C LEU A 161 9.02 -10.58 -6.70
N THR A 162 9.67 -10.12 -7.76
CA THR A 162 11.07 -10.48 -8.10
C THR A 162 12.11 -9.41 -7.78
N ASN A 163 11.67 -8.16 -7.65
CA ASN A 163 12.48 -7.00 -7.30
C ASN A 163 11.62 -6.00 -6.52
N LEU A 164 12.20 -4.86 -6.11
CA LEU A 164 11.49 -3.77 -5.45
C LEU A 164 11.35 -2.53 -6.35
N GLU A 165 11.40 -2.70 -7.68
CA GLU A 165 11.25 -1.58 -8.62
C GLU A 165 9.99 -0.77 -8.32
N GLY A 166 10.13 0.55 -8.30
CA GLY A 166 9.15 1.50 -7.76
C GLY A 166 9.52 2.08 -6.40
N LEU A 167 10.58 1.62 -5.73
CA LEU A 167 11.05 2.21 -4.46
C LEU A 167 12.31 3.08 -4.62
N GLU A 168 12.72 3.40 -5.86
CA GLU A 168 13.95 4.14 -6.18
C GLU A 168 14.02 5.52 -5.54
N SER A 169 12.87 6.14 -5.25
CA SER A 169 12.76 7.44 -4.60
C SER A 169 12.73 7.39 -3.07
N LEU A 170 12.63 6.20 -2.47
CA LEU A 170 12.43 6.03 -1.03
C LEU A 170 13.72 6.41 -0.27
N GLN A 171 13.68 7.54 0.42
CA GLN A 171 14.81 8.09 1.15
C GLN A 171 14.76 7.80 2.65
N LYS A 172 13.56 7.76 3.23
CA LYS A 172 13.36 7.63 4.67
C LYS A 172 12.32 6.57 5.01
N VAL A 173 12.74 5.60 5.83
CA VAL A 173 11.85 4.64 6.48
C VAL A 173 12.48 4.16 7.78
N PRO A 174 11.94 4.52 8.97
CA PRO A 174 12.54 4.09 10.24
C PRO A 174 12.64 2.58 10.36
N GLN A 175 11.59 1.85 9.98
CA GLN A 175 11.60 0.39 9.98
C GLN A 175 11.27 -0.23 8.62
N LEU A 176 12.23 -0.91 8.01
CA LEU A 176 12.08 -1.62 6.75
C LEU A 176 12.07 -3.14 7.00
N LEU A 177 10.93 -3.77 6.71
CA LEU A 177 10.73 -5.21 6.87
C LEU A 177 10.40 -5.85 5.52
N ILE A 178 11.28 -6.70 5.00
CA ILE A 178 11.09 -7.45 3.74
C ILE A 178 11.16 -8.94 4.05
N LEU A 179 10.00 -9.60 4.12
CA LEU A 179 9.88 -10.96 4.65
C LEU A 179 9.17 -11.93 3.69
N ASN A 180 9.67 -13.14 3.48
CA ASN A 180 8.96 -14.20 2.75
C ASN A 180 8.54 -13.82 1.31
N ASN A 181 9.33 -13.00 0.61
CA ASN A 181 9.14 -12.77 -0.82
C ASN A 181 10.08 -13.72 -1.58
N ILE A 182 9.71 -15.00 -1.63
CA ILE A 182 10.59 -16.12 -2.01
C ILE A 182 11.26 -15.98 -3.39
N ARG A 183 10.67 -15.21 -4.32
CA ARG A 183 11.22 -14.95 -5.67
C ARG A 183 11.99 -13.63 -5.78
N LEU A 184 12.12 -12.87 -4.70
CA LEU A 184 12.86 -11.61 -4.67
C LEU A 184 14.35 -11.89 -4.87
N THR A 185 14.92 -11.38 -5.96
CA THR A 185 16.34 -11.64 -6.33
C THR A 185 17.26 -10.47 -6.03
N ASN A 186 16.73 -9.25 -6.01
CA ASN A 186 17.50 -8.04 -5.74
C ASN A 186 16.63 -6.95 -5.11
N ILE A 187 17.29 -6.04 -4.41
CA ILE A 187 16.70 -4.92 -3.68
C ILE A 187 17.26 -3.57 -4.15
N ASN A 188 17.76 -3.50 -5.39
CA ASN A 188 18.50 -2.35 -5.94
C ASN A 188 17.69 -1.04 -5.94
N ALA A 189 16.36 -1.12 -5.90
CA ALA A 189 15.51 0.05 -5.78
C ALA A 189 15.70 0.81 -4.44
N LEU A 190 16.37 0.23 -3.44
CA LEU A 190 16.64 0.92 -2.17
C LEU A 190 17.86 1.86 -2.21
N SER A 191 18.38 2.20 -3.40
CA SER A 191 19.60 2.99 -3.57
C SER A 191 19.54 4.41 -3.01
N ALA A 192 18.35 4.99 -2.88
CA ALA A 192 18.17 6.34 -2.34
C ALA A 192 18.04 6.38 -0.80
N LEU A 193 18.01 5.22 -0.14
CA LEU A 193 17.79 5.15 1.30
C LEU A 193 18.93 5.86 2.05
N SER A 194 18.57 6.93 2.76
CA SER A 194 19.49 7.77 3.53
C SER A 194 19.17 7.80 5.02
N SER A 195 18.00 7.30 5.43
CA SER A 195 17.59 7.24 6.83
C SER A 195 16.75 5.99 7.12
N SER A 196 17.25 5.15 8.04
CA SER A 196 16.54 4.01 8.61
C SER A 196 17.16 3.64 9.97
N GLU A 197 16.34 3.13 10.87
CA GLU A 197 16.74 2.70 12.21
C GLU A 197 16.81 1.17 12.32
N ASP A 198 15.96 0.45 11.59
CA ASP A 198 15.83 -1.00 11.64
C ASP A 198 15.52 -1.58 10.26
N ILE A 199 16.46 -2.34 9.70
CA ILE A 199 16.33 -3.05 8.43
C ILE A 199 16.39 -4.55 8.70
N ARG A 200 15.28 -5.24 8.42
CA ARG A 200 15.18 -6.70 8.54
C ARG A 200 14.74 -7.31 7.23
N ILE A 201 15.58 -8.19 6.70
CA ILE A 201 15.34 -8.87 5.44
C ILE A 201 15.43 -10.36 5.71
N TYR A 202 14.29 -11.04 5.74
CA TYR A 202 14.21 -12.46 6.12
C TYR A 202 13.48 -13.33 5.12
N SER A 203 13.93 -14.58 4.98
CA SER A 203 13.22 -15.61 4.21
C SER A 203 12.91 -15.19 2.77
N ASN A 204 13.81 -14.44 2.13
CA ASN A 204 13.72 -14.15 0.70
C ASN A 204 14.67 -15.12 -0.01
N ASP A 205 14.17 -16.32 -0.28
CA ASP A 205 14.95 -17.50 -0.67
C ASP A 205 15.81 -17.31 -1.94
N SER A 206 15.47 -16.35 -2.80
CA SER A 206 16.22 -16.05 -4.03
C SER A 206 17.16 -14.84 -3.91
N LEU A 207 17.20 -14.16 -2.75
CA LEU A 207 17.92 -12.90 -2.58
C LEU A 207 19.40 -13.15 -2.24
N VAL A 208 20.28 -12.73 -3.14
CA VAL A 208 21.73 -12.94 -3.04
C VAL A 208 22.55 -11.65 -2.96
N ASN A 209 21.99 -10.50 -3.38
CA ASN A 209 22.74 -9.25 -3.49
C ASN A 209 22.12 -8.14 -2.63
N PHE A 210 22.93 -7.62 -1.71
CA PHE A 210 22.61 -6.56 -0.75
C PHE A 210 23.48 -5.31 -0.95
N CYS A 211 24.35 -5.29 -1.95
CA CYS A 211 25.38 -4.26 -2.12
C CYS A 211 24.85 -2.84 -2.24
N VAL A 212 23.62 -2.68 -2.72
CA VAL A 212 22.93 -1.38 -2.75
C VAL A 212 22.83 -0.73 -1.36
N LEU A 213 22.78 -1.52 -0.29
CA LEU A 213 22.71 -1.02 1.10
C LEU A 213 24.09 -0.94 1.78
N ALA A 214 25.19 -1.36 1.14
CA ALA A 214 26.49 -1.49 1.79
C ALA A 214 27.00 -0.15 2.35
N ASP A 215 26.95 0.92 1.54
CA ASP A 215 27.38 2.25 1.97
C ASP A 215 26.48 2.83 3.05
N PHE A 216 25.17 2.62 2.94
CA PHE A 216 24.21 3.03 3.98
C PHE A 216 24.51 2.35 5.32
N VAL A 217 24.65 1.01 5.32
CA VAL A 217 24.93 0.24 6.54
C VAL A 217 26.28 0.63 7.12
N LYS A 218 27.32 0.80 6.30
CA LYS A 218 28.65 1.23 6.74
C LYS A 218 28.64 2.60 7.42
N THR A 219 27.93 3.56 6.84
CA THR A 219 27.84 4.93 7.38
C THR A 219 27.00 5.01 8.66
N HIS A 220 26.05 4.09 8.84
CA HIS A 220 25.10 4.08 9.97
C HIS A 220 25.32 2.91 10.93
N GLN A 221 26.43 2.18 10.87
CA GLN A 221 26.66 0.93 11.61
C GLN A 221 26.46 1.01 13.14
N ASN A 222 26.55 2.22 13.72
CA ASN A 222 26.35 2.44 15.16
C ASN A 222 24.90 2.82 15.53
N SER A 223 24.03 3.08 14.56
CA SER A 223 22.66 3.55 14.76
C SER A 223 21.62 2.68 14.06
N VAL A 224 21.98 1.95 13.01
CA VAL A 224 21.07 1.04 12.31
C VAL A 224 21.16 -0.36 12.89
N ALA A 225 20.01 -0.95 13.21
CA ALA A 225 19.87 -2.39 13.36
C ALA A 225 19.72 -3.01 11.97
N PHE A 226 20.71 -3.76 11.49
CA PHE A 226 20.64 -4.47 10.21
C PHE A 226 20.73 -5.98 10.44
N LEU A 227 19.66 -6.70 10.07
CA LEU A 227 19.55 -8.13 10.29
C LEU A 227 19.07 -8.84 9.03
N THR A 228 19.86 -9.80 8.57
CA THR A 228 19.51 -10.71 7.47
C THR A 228 19.51 -12.15 7.98
N LYS A 229 18.53 -12.95 7.54
CA LYS A 229 18.38 -14.34 7.98
C LYS A 229 17.51 -15.12 6.99
N SER A 230 17.89 -16.36 6.73
CA SER A 230 17.12 -17.26 5.85
C SER A 230 16.90 -16.73 4.43
N ASN A 231 17.70 -15.78 3.96
CA ASN A 231 17.81 -15.49 2.52
C ASN A 231 18.87 -16.41 1.88
N SER A 232 19.04 -16.35 0.56
CA SER A 232 20.12 -17.10 -0.10
C SER A 232 21.52 -16.63 0.34
N PHE A 233 21.69 -15.33 0.56
CA PHE A 233 22.87 -14.74 1.19
C PHE A 233 22.46 -13.90 2.41
N ASN A 234 23.20 -13.98 3.51
CA ASN A 234 22.85 -13.30 4.76
C ASN A 234 24.07 -12.55 5.31
N PRO A 235 24.41 -11.37 4.73
CA PRO A 235 25.55 -10.60 5.19
C PRO A 235 25.28 -10.03 6.58
N THR A 236 26.32 -10.03 7.41
CA THR A 236 26.35 -9.29 8.68
C THR A 236 26.65 -7.81 8.44
N ILE A 237 26.53 -6.97 9.47
CA ILE A 237 26.98 -5.56 9.38
C ILE A 237 28.47 -5.47 9.02
N GLU A 238 29.31 -6.37 9.56
CA GLU A 238 30.74 -6.41 9.26
C GLU A 238 31.00 -6.75 7.80
N ASP A 239 30.27 -7.72 7.25
CA ASP A 239 30.33 -8.07 5.82
C ASP A 239 29.97 -6.84 4.96
N MET A 240 28.88 -6.15 5.29
CA MET A 240 28.45 -4.94 4.58
C MET A 240 29.49 -3.83 4.65
N ALA A 241 30.10 -3.59 5.82
CA ALA A 241 31.15 -2.58 6.01
C ALA A 241 32.42 -2.86 5.18
N ASN A 242 32.72 -4.15 4.96
CA ASN A 242 33.85 -4.65 4.18
C ASN A 242 33.50 -4.90 2.69
N GLN A 243 32.33 -4.47 2.22
CA GLN A 243 31.82 -4.69 0.86
C GLN A 243 31.66 -6.18 0.46
N ASN A 244 31.59 -7.08 1.45
CA ASN A 244 31.19 -8.47 1.26
C ASN A 244 29.64 -8.57 1.23
N CYS A 245 29.02 -7.98 0.22
CA CYS A 245 27.57 -7.71 0.21
C CYS A 245 26.77 -8.53 -0.82
N SER A 246 27.39 -9.52 -1.46
CA SER A 246 26.71 -10.41 -2.41
C SER A 246 27.37 -11.79 -2.50
N GLN A 247 26.62 -12.78 -2.98
CA GLN A 247 27.11 -14.10 -3.35
C GLN A 247 26.65 -14.44 -4.79
N GLU A 248 27.49 -15.16 -5.56
CA GLU A 248 27.12 -15.73 -6.87
C GLU A 248 26.08 -16.85 -6.75
#